data_AF-A0A419AS06-F1
#
_entry.id   AF-A0A419AS06-F1
#
_cell.length_a   1.000
_cell.length_b   1.000
_cell.length_c   1.000
_cell.angle_alpha   90.00
_cell.angle_beta   90.00
_cell.angle_gamma   90.00
#
_symmetry.space_group_name_H-M   'P 1'
#
loop_
_entity.id
_entity.type
_entity.pdbx_description
1 polymer ?
#
loop_
_entity_poly.entity_id
_entity_poly.type
_entity_poly.pdbx_seq_one_letter_code
_entity_poly.pdbx_strand_id
1 'polypeptide(L)'
;MTLIVNSITQKNIPIVEINKSIKINFIFDTNGEPETKGARIEATVIDGVIITDMYHPAGSKFEQSPDKRRANVISVAESSNGWGRERYVTLKFESLPAGNGKYVVGLLCYYDSNGVPGLNTPILVDLGS
;
A
#
# COMPACT_ATOMS: atom_id res chain seq x y z
N MET A 1 7.55 -4.53 22.42
CA MET A 1 7.30 -4.77 20.99
C MET A 1 7.79 -3.55 20.24
N THR A 2 8.83 -3.69 19.44
CA THR A 2 9.42 -2.57 18.68
C THR A 2 8.77 -2.54 17.31
N LEU A 3 8.09 -1.46 16.96
CA LEU A 3 7.61 -1.27 15.60
C LEU A 3 8.82 -1.17 14.66
N ILE A 4 8.87 -2.03 13.65
CA ILE A 4 9.96 -2.07 12.66
C ILE A 4 9.86 -0.88 11.70
N VAL A 5 8.63 -0.48 11.39
CA VAL A 5 8.31 0.68 10.55
C VAL A 5 7.92 1.84 11.46
N ASN A 6 8.67 2.94 11.38
CA ASN A 6 8.47 4.15 12.19
C ASN A 6 7.51 5.15 11.54
N SER A 7 7.54 5.25 10.21
CA SER A 7 6.62 6.08 9.44
C SER A 7 6.44 5.55 8.02
N ILE A 8 5.28 5.86 7.42
CA ILE A 8 5.02 5.62 6.01
C ILE A 8 4.45 6.89 5.41
N THR A 9 5.15 7.48 4.44
CA THR A 9 4.76 8.74 3.79
C THR A 9 4.47 8.53 2.31
N GLN A 10 3.38 9.08 1.80
CA GLN A 10 3.12 9.09 0.36
C GLN A 10 3.99 10.14 -0.35
N LYS A 11 4.73 9.74 -1.38
CA LYS A 11 5.74 10.60 -2.07
C LYS A 11 5.10 11.75 -2.86
N ASN A 12 3.94 11.52 -3.45
CA ASN A 12 3.22 12.48 -4.28
C ASN A 12 1.72 12.16 -4.26
N ILE A 13 0.89 13.18 -4.45
CA ILE A 13 -0.57 13.03 -4.60
C ILE A 13 -0.88 13.20 -6.10
N PRO A 14 -1.11 12.11 -6.85
CA PRO A 14 -1.37 12.21 -8.29
C PRO A 14 -2.81 12.64 -8.57
N ILE A 15 -2.98 13.35 -9.69
CA ILE A 15 -4.30 13.58 -10.28
C ILE A 15 -4.79 12.29 -10.93
N VAL A 16 -6.04 11.92 -10.69
CA VAL A 16 -6.63 10.67 -11.16
C VAL A 16 -7.64 10.88 -12.28
N GLU A 17 -7.71 9.89 -13.16
CA GLU A 17 -8.69 9.83 -14.24
C GLU A 17 -9.32 8.44 -14.28
N ILE A 18 -10.58 8.36 -14.69
CA ILE A 18 -11.32 7.10 -14.81
C ILE A 18 -10.61 6.19 -15.82
N ASN A 19 -10.58 4.89 -15.51
CA ASN A 19 -10.00 3.80 -16.28
C ASN A 19 -8.49 3.85 -16.50
N LYS A 20 -7.76 4.82 -15.93
CA LYS A 20 -6.30 4.84 -15.94
C LYS A 20 -5.73 4.16 -14.69
N SER A 21 -4.65 3.40 -14.89
CA SER A 21 -3.87 2.84 -13.78
C SER A 21 -2.85 3.86 -13.29
N ILE A 22 -2.76 4.05 -11.98
CA ILE A 22 -1.94 5.08 -11.36
C ILE A 22 -1.12 4.43 -10.26
N LYS A 23 0.19 4.65 -10.31
CA LYS A 23 1.13 4.15 -9.31
C LYS A 23 1.28 5.17 -8.19
N ILE A 24 0.88 4.80 -6.98
CA ILE A 24 1.08 5.58 -5.76
C ILE A 24 2.34 5.07 -5.07
N ASN A 25 3.33 5.94 -4.89
CA ASN A 25 4.60 5.58 -4.25
C ASN A 25 4.61 6.01 -2.77
N PHE A 26 5.12 5.14 -1.92
CA PHE A 26 5.27 5.34 -0.49
C PHE A 26 6.73 5.18 -0.09
N ILE A 27 7.15 6.00 0.87
CA ILE A 27 8.45 5.94 1.52
C ILE A 27 8.24 5.37 2.91
N PHE A 28 8.88 4.24 3.17
CA PHE A 28 8.90 3.56 4.44
C PHE A 28 10.17 3.96 5.18
N ASP A 29 10.00 4.53 6.37
CA ASP A 29 11.09 4.74 7.32
C ASP A 29 11.12 3.57 8.30
N THR A 30 12.24 2.85 8.33
CA THR A 30 12.37 1.61 9.08
C THR A 30 13.67 1.59 9.86
N ASN A 31 13.70 0.85 10.96
CA ASN A 31 14.93 0.65 11.74
C ASN A 31 15.89 -0.38 11.09
N GLY A 32 15.69 -0.70 9.80
CA GLY A 32 16.56 -1.59 9.04
C GLY A 32 16.43 -3.09 9.36
N GLU A 33 15.40 -3.51 10.10
CA GLU A 33 15.18 -4.92 10.38
C GLU A 33 14.70 -5.70 9.14
N PRO A 34 15.10 -6.99 9.02
CA PRO A 34 14.71 -7.86 7.91
C PRO A 34 13.18 -8.01 7.83
N GLU A 35 12.63 -8.16 6.61
CA GLU A 35 11.25 -8.62 6.50
C GLU A 35 11.25 -10.06 7.02
N THR A 36 10.62 -10.28 8.15
CA THR A 36 10.46 -11.61 8.74
C THR A 36 9.20 -12.26 8.18
N LYS A 37 9.25 -13.58 8.00
CA LYS A 37 8.14 -14.38 7.52
C LYS A 37 6.84 -14.04 8.28
N GLY A 38 5.78 -13.73 7.53
CA GLY A 38 4.46 -13.37 8.06
C GLY A 38 4.21 -11.86 8.15
N ALA A 39 5.25 -11.02 8.18
CA ALA A 39 5.07 -9.58 8.11
C ALA A 39 4.49 -9.19 6.75
N ARG A 40 3.60 -8.20 6.70
CA ARG A 40 2.91 -7.83 5.46
C ARG A 40 2.59 -6.35 5.36
N ILE A 41 2.50 -5.87 4.12
CA ILE A 41 1.85 -4.61 3.77
C ILE A 41 0.50 -4.94 3.16
N GLU A 42 -0.54 -4.22 3.58
CA GLU A 42 -1.89 -4.37 3.07
C GLU A 42 -2.39 -3.03 2.54
N ALA A 43 -3.03 -3.05 1.38
CA ALA A 43 -3.78 -1.94 0.84
C ALA A 43 -5.26 -2.30 0.85
N THR A 44 -6.09 -1.36 1.28
CA THR A 44 -7.55 -1.41 1.15
C THR A 44 -8.02 -0.13 0.46
N VAL A 45 -9.00 -0.24 -0.43
CA VAL A 45 -9.54 0.91 -1.18
C VAL A 45 -11.06 0.96 -1.14
N ILE A 46 -11.60 2.15 -1.39
CA ILE A 46 -13.03 2.42 -1.44
C ILE A 46 -13.69 1.82 -2.70
N ASP A 47 -15.02 1.81 -2.68
CA ASP A 47 -15.85 1.49 -3.84
C ASP A 47 -15.50 2.35 -5.06
N GLY A 48 -15.49 1.73 -6.24
CA GLY A 48 -15.12 2.38 -7.49
C GLY A 48 -13.61 2.48 -7.73
N VAL A 49 -12.79 1.94 -6.83
CA VAL A 49 -11.33 1.82 -7.00
C VAL A 49 -10.95 0.36 -6.83
N ILE A 50 -10.06 -0.11 -7.69
CA ILE A 50 -9.46 -1.44 -7.57
C ILE A 50 -7.94 -1.33 -7.48
N ILE A 51 -7.34 -2.24 -6.73
CA ILE A 51 -5.90 -2.43 -6.71
C ILE A 51 -5.55 -3.33 -7.89
N THR A 52 -4.56 -2.96 -8.68
CA THR A 52 -4.11 -3.77 -9.82
C THR A 52 -2.75 -4.40 -9.58
N ASP A 53 -1.94 -3.81 -8.70
CA ASP A 53 -0.60 -4.30 -8.39
C ASP A 53 -0.06 -3.66 -7.09
N MET A 54 0.94 -4.29 -6.48
CA MET A 54 1.70 -3.74 -5.36
C MET A 54 3.17 -4.12 -5.51
N TYR A 55 4.08 -3.30 -4.97
CA TYR A 55 5.48 -3.68 -4.90
C TYR A 55 5.66 -4.96 -4.08
N HIS A 56 6.13 -6.03 -4.72
CA HIS A 56 6.46 -7.30 -4.06
C HIS A 56 7.89 -7.75 -4.42
N PRO A 57 8.86 -7.63 -3.49
CA PRO A 57 10.23 -8.07 -3.77
C PRO A 57 10.33 -9.60 -3.83
N ALA A 58 11.48 -10.12 -4.29
CA ALA A 58 11.75 -11.56 -4.22
C ALA A 58 11.62 -12.05 -2.77
N GLY A 59 11.00 -13.22 -2.58
CA GLY A 59 10.68 -13.72 -1.24
C GLY A 59 9.43 -13.10 -0.61
N SER A 60 8.58 -12.46 -1.41
CA SER A 60 7.23 -12.05 -1.01
C SER A 60 6.15 -12.75 -1.85
N LYS A 61 4.96 -12.89 -1.28
CA LYS A 61 3.75 -13.36 -1.94
C LYS A 61 2.76 -12.21 -2.06
N PHE A 62 2.24 -11.98 -3.26
CA PHE A 62 1.12 -11.07 -3.48
C PHE A 62 -0.19 -11.86 -3.39
N GLU A 63 -1.12 -11.39 -2.57
CA GLU A 63 -2.50 -11.90 -2.53
C GLU A 63 -3.48 -10.77 -2.71
N GLN A 64 -4.56 -11.03 -3.43
CA GLN A 64 -5.58 -10.04 -3.74
C GLN A 64 -6.96 -10.64 -3.54
N SER A 65 -7.87 -9.86 -2.96
CA SER A 65 -9.27 -10.26 -2.81
C SER A 65 -9.95 -10.38 -4.18
N PRO A 66 -11.00 -11.21 -4.32
CA PRO A 66 -11.71 -11.38 -5.60
C PRO A 66 -12.27 -10.08 -6.19
N ASP A 67 -12.70 -9.16 -5.33
CA ASP A 67 -13.20 -7.82 -5.70
C ASP A 67 -12.08 -6.80 -5.96
N LYS A 68 -10.83 -7.19 -5.75
CA LYS A 68 -9.61 -6.38 -5.92
C LYS A 68 -9.56 -5.11 -5.07
N ARG A 69 -10.42 -4.97 -4.05
CA ARG A 69 -10.43 -3.83 -3.13
C ARG A 69 -9.48 -3.99 -1.96
N ARG A 70 -8.97 -5.20 -1.73
CA ARG A 70 -7.93 -5.50 -0.76
C ARG A 70 -6.81 -6.27 -1.45
N ALA A 71 -5.58 -5.88 -1.18
CA ALA A 71 -4.42 -6.65 -1.58
C ALA A 71 -3.37 -6.62 -0.48
N ASN A 72 -2.58 -7.67 -0.38
CA ASN A 72 -1.49 -7.77 0.56
C ASN A 72 -0.21 -8.26 -0.14
N VAL A 73 0.91 -7.84 0.39
CA VAL A 73 2.23 -8.35 0.08
C VAL A 73 2.79 -8.92 1.37
N ILE A 74 2.89 -10.24 1.44
CA ILE A 74 3.29 -10.99 2.62
C ILE A 74 4.72 -11.47 2.41
N SER A 75 5.60 -11.17 3.36
CA SER A 75 6.94 -11.72 3.37
C SER A 75 6.88 -13.23 3.64
N VAL A 76 7.46 -14.01 2.73
CA VAL A 76 7.64 -15.47 2.88
C VAL A 76 9.11 -15.85 3.03
N ALA A 77 10.02 -14.86 2.93
CA ALA A 77 11.43 -15.05 3.16
C ALA A 77 11.70 -15.41 4.63
N GLU A 78 12.58 -16.37 4.86
CA GLU A 78 13.07 -16.69 6.22
C GLU A 78 13.99 -15.58 6.74
N SER A 79 14.66 -14.87 5.83
CA SER A 79 15.41 -13.63 6.07
C SER A 79 15.47 -12.81 4.78
N SER A 80 15.10 -11.52 4.82
CA SER A 80 15.29 -10.57 3.70
C SER A 80 16.15 -9.39 4.14
N ASN A 81 16.68 -8.60 3.19
CA ASN A 81 17.44 -7.38 3.48
C ASN A 81 16.56 -6.22 4.04
N GLY A 82 15.35 -6.51 4.52
CA GLY A 82 14.44 -5.54 5.12
C GLY A 82 13.41 -4.98 4.16
N TRP A 83 12.44 -4.25 4.73
CA TRP A 83 11.48 -3.48 3.95
C TRP A 83 12.25 -2.37 3.25
N GLY A 84 12.58 -2.60 1.97
CA GLY A 84 13.15 -1.58 1.11
C GLY A 84 12.36 -0.26 1.21
N ARG A 85 13.09 0.85 1.13
CA ARG A 85 12.59 2.19 1.43
C ARG A 85 11.40 2.63 0.58
N GLU A 86 11.36 2.24 -0.69
CA GLU A 86 10.27 2.61 -1.59
C GLU A 86 9.34 1.42 -1.85
N ARG A 87 8.04 1.70 -1.78
CA ARG A 87 6.95 0.75 -2.06
C ARG A 87 5.92 1.44 -2.95
N TYR A 88 5.12 0.67 -3.66
CA TYR A 88 4.01 1.23 -4.42
C TYR A 88 2.75 0.38 -4.34
N VAL A 89 1.62 1.05 -4.58
CA VAL A 89 0.33 0.45 -4.88
C VAL A 89 -0.14 1.02 -6.20
N THR A 90 -0.54 0.17 -7.14
CA THR A 90 -1.14 0.59 -8.40
C THR A 90 -2.65 0.47 -8.28
N LEU A 91 -3.35 1.57 -8.56
CA LEU A 91 -4.79 1.67 -8.48
C LEU A 91 -5.38 1.92 -9.86
N LYS A 92 -6.57 1.39 -10.13
CA LYS A 92 -7.41 1.79 -11.27
C LYS A 92 -8.75 2.30 -10.74
N PHE A 93 -9.16 3.47 -11.23
CA PHE A 93 -10.44 4.09 -10.88
C PHE A 93 -11.50 3.66 -11.88
N GLU A 94 -12.52 2.95 -11.41
CA GLU A 94 -13.71 2.60 -12.19
C GLU A 94 -14.76 3.73 -12.14
N SER A 95 -14.79 4.46 -11.03
CA SER A 95 -15.55 5.71 -10.87
C SER A 95 -14.80 6.69 -9.98
N LEU A 96 -15.07 7.99 -10.13
CA LEU A 96 -14.54 9.01 -9.23
C LEU A 96 -15.58 9.39 -8.17
N PRO A 97 -15.15 9.63 -6.92
CA PRO A 97 -15.98 10.31 -5.94
C PRO A 97 -16.46 11.67 -6.47
N ALA A 98 -17.62 12.12 -6.00
CA ALA A 98 -18.09 13.47 -6.33
C ALA A 98 -17.25 14.54 -5.63
N GLY A 99 -17.01 15.66 -6.31
CA GLY A 99 -16.26 16.81 -5.79
C GLY A 99 -14.88 16.96 -6.43
N ASN A 100 -14.13 17.94 -5.93
CA ASN A 100 -12.85 18.36 -6.49
C ASN A 100 -11.76 18.36 -5.40
N GLY A 101 -10.50 18.19 -5.81
CA GLY A 101 -9.33 18.28 -4.92
C GLY A 101 -8.93 16.95 -4.25
N LYS A 102 -8.28 17.06 -3.09
CA LYS A 102 -7.64 15.90 -2.41
C LYS A 102 -8.67 14.99 -1.76
N TYR A 103 -8.58 13.70 -2.05
CA TYR A 103 -9.50 12.68 -1.54
C TYR A 103 -8.74 11.47 -1.00
N VAL A 104 -9.26 10.87 0.08
CA VAL A 104 -8.75 9.61 0.64
C VAL A 104 -9.48 8.45 -0.03
N VAL A 105 -8.73 7.63 -0.78
CA VAL A 105 -9.30 6.51 -1.56
C VAL A 105 -8.99 5.15 -0.97
N GLY A 106 -8.25 5.12 0.13
CA GLY A 106 -7.86 3.87 0.77
C GLY A 106 -6.93 4.07 1.94
N LEU A 107 -6.46 2.93 2.44
CA LEU A 107 -5.53 2.83 3.55
C LEU A 107 -4.44 1.82 3.22
N LEU A 108 -3.20 2.20 3.48
CA LEU A 108 -2.05 1.31 3.50
C LEU A 108 -1.72 0.98 4.96
N CYS A 109 -1.69 -0.30 5.32
CA CYS A 109 -1.39 -0.78 6.66
C CYS A 109 -0.17 -1.69 6.64
N TYR A 110 0.74 -1.49 7.59
CA TYR A 110 1.80 -2.45 7.89
C TYR A 110 1.37 -3.38 9.03
N TYR A 111 1.67 -4.66 8.92
CA TYR A 111 1.51 -5.64 9.99
C TYR A 111 2.84 -6.35 10.26
N ASP A 112 3.13 -6.60 11.53
CA ASP A 112 4.27 -7.40 11.95
C ASP A 112 4.07 -8.90 11.64
N SER A 113 5.08 -9.71 11.94
CA SER A 113 5.04 -11.18 11.73
C SER A 113 4.02 -11.91 12.60
N ASN A 114 3.55 -11.30 13.68
CA ASN A 114 2.48 -11.82 14.54
C ASN A 114 1.09 -11.38 14.05
N GLY A 115 1.02 -10.57 12.99
CA GLY A 115 -0.21 -10.04 12.44
C GLY A 115 -0.78 -8.85 13.22
N VAL A 116 0.00 -8.24 14.12
CA VAL A 116 -0.40 -7.03 14.84
C VAL A 116 -0.29 -5.83 13.91
N PRO A 117 -1.36 -5.02 13.76
CA PRO A 117 -1.31 -3.82 12.94
C PRO A 117 -0.35 -2.80 13.56
N GLY A 118 0.53 -2.27 12.73
CA GLY A 118 1.39 -1.14 13.05
C GLY A 118 0.79 0.15 12.54
N LEU A 119 1.44 0.75 11.54
CA LEU A 119 1.07 2.06 11.02
C LEU A 119 0.04 1.98 9.90
N ASN A 120 -0.86 2.96 9.92
CA ASN A 120 -1.88 3.18 8.91
C ASN A 120 -1.61 4.51 8.20
N THR A 121 -1.48 4.48 6.89
CA THR A 121 -1.26 5.67 6.06
C THR A 121 -2.38 5.81 5.04
N PRO A 122 -3.10 6.94 5.00
CA PRO A 122 -4.14 7.15 4.01
C PRO A 122 -3.53 7.21 2.60
N ILE A 123 -4.23 6.62 1.64
CA ILE A 123 -3.91 6.72 0.22
C ILE A 123 -4.66 7.92 -0.33
N LEU A 124 -3.91 8.96 -0.70
CA LEU A 124 -4.44 10.24 -1.17
C LEU A 124 -4.34 10.35 -2.69
N VAL A 125 -5.34 10.93 -3.31
CA VAL A 125 -5.33 11.32 -4.72
C VAL A 125 -5.96 12.70 -4.91
N ASP A 126 -5.76 13.30 -6.07
CA ASP A 126 -6.42 14.54 -6.46
C ASP A 126 -7.43 14.24 -7.57
N LEU A 127 -8.70 14.62 -7.38
CA LEU A 127 -9.78 14.38 -8.35
C LEU A 127 -9.75 15.34 -9.55
N GLY A 128 -8.80 16.28 -9.57
CA GLY A 128 -8.80 17.36 -10.55
C GLY A 128 -9.75 18.49 -10.15
N SER A 129 -9.75 19.55 -10.96
CA SER A 129 -10.62 20.73 -10.81
C SER A 129 -11.68 20.75 -11.90
#